data_AF-A0A6A7FUD0-F1
#
_entry.id   AF-A0A6A7FUD0-F1
#
_cell.length_a   1.000
_cell.length_b   1.000
_cell.length_c   1.000
_cell.angle_alpha   90.00
_cell.angle_beta   90.00
_cell.angle_gamma   90.00
#
_symmetry.space_group_name_H-M   'P 1'
#
loop_
_entity.id
_entity.type
_entity.pdbx_description
1 polymer ?
#
loop_
_entity_poly.entity_id
_entity_poly.type
_entity_poly.pdbx_seq_one_letter_code
_entity_poly.pdbx_strand_id
1 'polypeptide(L)'
;TNLDNSTDTTNTTTNLDNSTATTIAMNSSYTTGGVNESSTTSIMNSTTTAASSNGSITGTTQGPIFVPAPSYNSTKEPTKPPLPEELREVFSRPNQNEGKEFWMKKGQDELTKSLQMTLNTNKAKNVILFLGDGLGIPTIVASRIYKGQLQKVSGEEQELYFETFPYVGLSKTYCVDKQVPDSASTGTAYLTGVKANFQTLGVDSSVQLGNCSTVTEESKVTSIAQWALDAGMRAGIVSSTRITHATPAASYAHSSHRDYECDEMIPAEMKQLCPHIKDIARQLIEDEPGKRFHVILGGGYQCFNGNVSNSTGDPVDEQDCQRQDGRDLFQQWQDDKKAEGKTFSAVRTKSDLLSDKVNDSEYLLGLFANSHLPYEFEKLKMGLDMPSLEDMTKRAIQVLQQGDEGFFLLVEGGRIDHAHHEGTARKALEETLAFEDAVRAGVQMVDTEETLVVVTADHSHVMTINGYPLRGQSIIGLGDMGTDNLPYTTLMYTNGKGFKYKSLNSTHGGRWNISYDEVTDMEYEQLSAVPLDDETHGGEDVSIYAIGPMSHLFHGVHEQNYIAHVMGYAACIGANQDHCAEGNTASQTNNISSGLLLSLVILNYLTCLLFR
;
A
#
# COMPACT_ATOMS: atom_id res chain seq x y z
N THR A 1 -52.68 49.73 28.97
CA THR A 1 -52.76 50.15 30.39
C THR A 1 -51.70 49.36 31.14
N ASN A 2 -50.45 49.84 31.10
CA ASN A 2 -49.77 50.61 32.16
C ASN A 2 -49.27 49.66 33.26
N LEU A 3 -48.01 49.60 33.70
CA LEU A 3 -46.77 50.40 33.65
C LEU A 3 -45.63 49.42 34.11
N ASP A 4 -44.32 49.64 34.12
CA ASP A 4 -43.30 50.45 33.42
C ASP A 4 -41.99 50.35 34.26
N ASN A 5 -40.83 50.60 33.65
CA ASN A 5 -39.51 50.97 34.23
C ASN A 5 -38.58 49.91 34.87
N SER A 6 -37.24 49.94 34.69
CA SER A 6 -36.35 50.73 33.80
C SER A 6 -34.87 50.30 33.99
N THR A 7 -34.10 50.26 32.89
CA THR A 7 -32.69 50.74 32.66
C THR A 7 -31.53 50.18 33.52
N ASP A 8 -30.33 49.88 33.00
CA ASP A 8 -29.53 50.71 32.08
C ASP A 8 -28.45 49.93 31.30
N THR A 9 -28.05 50.52 30.18
CA THR A 9 -27.11 50.09 29.14
C THR A 9 -25.70 50.64 29.33
N THR A 10 -24.67 50.04 28.72
CA THR A 10 -23.73 50.70 27.79
C THR A 10 -22.68 49.72 27.23
N ASN A 11 -22.14 50.13 26.08
CA ASN A 11 -21.51 49.37 25.01
C ASN A 11 -20.03 49.83 24.85
N THR A 12 -19.34 49.28 23.84
CA THR A 12 -18.20 49.84 23.07
C THR A 12 -16.73 49.63 23.51
N THR A 13 -16.07 48.68 22.82
CA THR A 13 -14.87 48.79 21.93
C THR A 13 -13.62 49.58 22.37
N THR A 14 -12.42 48.96 22.26
CA THR A 14 -11.39 49.24 21.21
C THR A 14 -10.08 48.45 21.39
N ASN A 15 -9.43 48.19 20.24
CA ASN A 15 -8.15 47.54 19.96
C ASN A 15 -6.92 48.07 20.74
N LEU A 16 -5.86 47.25 20.90
CA LEU A 16 -4.55 47.43 20.23
C LEU A 16 -3.49 46.42 20.69
N ASP A 17 -2.63 46.12 19.72
CA ASP A 17 -1.44 45.26 19.70
C ASP A 17 -0.51 45.35 20.92
N ASN A 18 0.13 44.22 21.27
CA ASN A 18 1.58 44.13 21.07
C ASN A 18 2.14 42.72 21.15
N SER A 19 2.95 42.43 20.14
CA SER A 19 3.89 41.33 19.97
C SER A 19 4.86 41.16 21.14
N THR A 20 5.26 39.91 21.40
CA THR A 20 6.69 39.54 21.50
C THR A 20 6.85 38.05 21.24
N ALA A 21 7.28 37.72 20.02
CA ALA A 21 8.03 36.51 19.73
C ALA A 21 9.38 36.60 20.46
N THR A 22 9.82 35.51 21.11
CA THR A 22 11.21 35.37 21.54
C THR A 22 11.80 34.12 20.90
N THR A 23 12.73 34.41 19.99
CA THR A 23 13.62 33.55 19.23
C THR A 23 14.44 32.64 20.15
N ILE A 24 14.44 31.33 19.89
CA ILE A 24 15.50 30.43 20.38
C ILE A 24 16.57 30.39 19.30
N ALA A 25 17.62 31.18 19.53
CA ALA A 25 18.83 31.15 18.72
C ALA A 25 19.68 29.93 19.10
N MET A 26 20.05 29.15 18.09
CA MET A 26 21.18 28.24 18.13
C MET A 26 22.45 29.04 18.46
N ASN A 27 23.29 28.49 19.34
CA ASN A 27 24.71 28.83 19.30
C ASN A 27 25.55 27.58 19.56
N SER A 28 26.46 27.36 18.62
CA SER A 28 27.50 26.36 18.60
C SER A 28 28.66 26.78 19.52
N SER A 29 29.26 25.81 20.19
CA SER A 29 30.64 25.94 20.65
C SER A 29 31.28 24.55 20.74
N TYR A 30 32.14 24.28 19.76
CA TYR A 30 33.17 23.26 19.79
C TYR A 30 34.18 23.59 20.90
N THR A 31 34.48 22.63 21.76
CA THR A 31 35.75 22.59 22.50
C THR A 31 36.30 21.17 22.49
N THR A 32 37.52 21.08 21.99
CA THR A 32 38.42 19.93 21.97
C THR A 32 38.98 19.66 23.37
N GLY A 33 39.17 18.39 23.70
CA GLY A 33 39.87 17.97 24.92
C GLY A 33 39.91 16.46 25.05
N GLY A 34 41.02 15.86 24.63
CA GLY A 34 41.25 14.44 24.81
C GLY A 34 41.94 14.10 26.13
N VAL A 35 42.06 12.78 26.32
CA VAL A 35 43.12 12.03 27.02
C VAL A 35 42.78 11.44 28.40
N ASN A 36 42.83 10.10 28.39
CA ASN A 36 43.29 9.11 29.37
C ASN A 36 42.36 8.39 30.36
N GLU A 37 42.44 7.07 30.21
CA GLU A 37 42.22 5.99 31.17
C GLU A 37 42.81 6.27 32.56
N SER A 38 42.10 5.85 33.60
CA SER A 38 42.63 4.90 34.58
C SER A 38 41.57 4.47 35.60
N SER A 39 41.63 3.18 35.87
CA SER A 39 40.96 2.42 36.93
C SER A 39 41.11 3.03 38.33
N THR A 40 40.09 2.90 39.17
CA THR A 40 40.27 2.47 40.56
C THR A 40 38.99 1.88 41.15
N THR A 41 39.16 0.69 41.71
CA THR A 41 38.28 -0.11 42.56
C THR A 41 38.02 0.58 43.90
N SER A 42 36.78 0.50 44.42
CA SER A 42 36.54 0.66 45.86
C SER A 42 35.47 -0.30 46.36
N ILE A 43 35.90 -1.15 47.28
CA ILE A 43 35.12 -2.09 48.09
C ILE A 43 34.43 -1.31 49.21
N MET A 44 33.15 -1.58 49.49
CA MET A 44 32.61 -1.50 50.85
C MET A 44 31.57 -2.59 51.09
N ASN A 45 31.88 -3.44 52.08
CA ASN A 45 30.96 -4.36 52.74
C ASN A 45 30.09 -3.59 53.75
N SER A 46 28.81 -3.98 53.86
CA SER A 46 28.09 -3.90 55.13
C SER A 46 27.15 -5.09 55.30
N THR A 47 27.44 -5.85 56.35
CA THR A 47 26.76 -7.02 56.91
C THR A 47 25.44 -6.71 57.62
N THR A 48 24.57 -7.75 57.72
CA THR A 48 23.57 -8.14 58.75
C THR A 48 22.27 -8.59 58.06
N THR A 49 21.57 -9.69 58.39
CA THR A 49 21.51 -10.56 59.58
C THR A 49 20.85 -11.90 59.21
N ALA A 50 21.12 -12.93 60.01
CA ALA A 50 20.74 -14.33 59.83
C ALA A 50 19.27 -14.67 60.19
N ALA A 51 18.73 -15.72 59.56
CA ALA A 51 17.81 -16.66 60.19
C ALA A 51 17.98 -18.06 59.57
N SER A 52 18.12 -19.04 60.44
CA SER A 52 18.45 -20.44 60.18
C SER A 52 17.22 -21.32 59.92
N SER A 53 17.33 -22.28 59.00
CA SER A 53 16.81 -23.64 59.24
C SER A 53 17.51 -24.64 58.31
N ASN A 54 18.14 -25.65 58.93
CA ASN A 54 18.85 -26.75 58.32
C ASN A 54 17.94 -27.67 57.49
N GLY A 55 18.42 -28.08 56.32
CA GLY A 55 17.93 -29.23 55.56
C GLY A 55 18.98 -29.60 54.51
N SER A 56 19.90 -30.50 54.86
CA SER A 56 20.97 -30.96 53.98
C SER A 56 20.42 -31.96 52.94
N ILE A 57 20.51 -31.61 51.66
CA ILE A 57 20.61 -32.60 50.58
C ILE A 57 21.79 -32.18 49.69
N THR A 58 22.77 -33.07 49.66
CA THR A 58 23.97 -33.02 48.82
C THR A 58 23.57 -33.13 47.35
N GLY A 59 23.74 -32.04 46.62
CA GLY A 59 23.69 -32.01 45.16
C GLY A 59 24.65 -30.93 44.67
N THR A 60 25.82 -31.33 44.21
CA THR A 60 26.79 -30.46 43.53
C THR A 60 26.18 -29.98 42.22
N THR A 61 25.55 -28.81 42.22
CA THR A 61 25.30 -28.04 41.01
C THR A 61 26.61 -27.37 40.61
N GLN A 62 27.31 -27.94 39.63
CA GLN A 62 28.23 -27.14 38.84
C GLN A 62 27.37 -26.11 38.09
N GLY A 63 27.50 -24.84 38.48
CA GLY A 63 27.01 -23.73 37.66
C GLY A 63 27.68 -23.79 36.28
N PRO A 64 27.07 -23.17 35.25
CA PRO A 64 27.63 -23.20 33.90
C PRO A 64 29.05 -22.66 33.94
N ILE A 65 30.00 -23.50 33.55
CA ILE A 65 31.38 -23.11 33.32
C ILE A 65 31.33 -22.11 32.17
N PHE A 66 31.52 -20.83 32.48
CA PHE A 66 31.76 -19.81 31.47
C PHE A 66 33.13 -20.13 30.86
N VAL A 67 33.12 -20.84 29.73
CA VAL A 67 34.31 -20.99 28.90
C VAL A 67 34.55 -19.62 28.27
N PRO A 68 35.65 -18.92 28.56
CA PRO A 68 35.96 -17.68 27.86
C PRO A 68 36.11 -18.05 26.38
N ALA A 69 35.39 -17.33 25.51
CA ALA A 69 35.59 -17.46 24.07
C ALA A 69 37.11 -17.36 23.78
N PRO A 70 37.68 -18.25 22.96
CA PRO A 70 39.09 -18.17 22.62
C PRO A 70 39.36 -16.78 22.03
N SER A 71 40.40 -16.12 22.55
CA SER A 71 40.85 -14.82 22.05
C SER A 71 41.19 -14.96 20.56
N TYR A 72 40.28 -14.53 19.70
CA TYR A 72 40.48 -14.51 18.26
C TYR A 72 41.51 -13.41 17.97
N ASN A 73 42.72 -13.82 17.63
CA ASN A 73 43.75 -12.90 17.15
C ASN A 73 43.42 -12.55 15.68
N SER A 74 42.45 -11.67 15.45
CA SER A 74 42.01 -11.30 14.09
C SER A 74 42.78 -10.10 13.55
N THR A 75 43.84 -10.35 12.80
CA THR A 75 44.37 -9.36 11.84
C THR A 75 44.18 -9.79 10.38
N LYS A 76 43.41 -10.85 10.13
CA LYS A 76 42.89 -11.21 8.80
C LYS A 76 41.47 -11.73 8.97
N GLU A 77 40.49 -11.03 8.42
CA GLU A 77 39.18 -11.63 8.17
C GLU A 77 39.38 -12.93 7.38
N PRO A 78 38.69 -14.03 7.72
CA PRO A 78 38.68 -15.20 6.85
C PRO A 78 38.16 -14.75 5.48
N THR A 79 39.02 -14.79 4.47
CA THR A 79 38.64 -14.42 3.10
C THR A 79 37.68 -15.47 2.57
N LYS A 80 36.39 -15.21 2.68
CA LYS A 80 35.33 -15.91 1.98
C LYS A 80 35.70 -16.01 0.48
N PRO A 81 35.66 -17.19 -0.15
CA PRO A 81 35.91 -17.30 -1.57
C PRO A 81 34.80 -16.55 -2.34
N PRO A 82 35.12 -15.78 -3.40
CA PRO A 82 34.09 -15.13 -4.21
C PRO A 82 33.24 -16.19 -4.92
N LEU A 83 31.97 -15.87 -5.20
CA LEU A 83 31.14 -16.72 -6.08
C LEU A 83 31.87 -17.00 -7.41
N PRO A 84 32.00 -18.26 -7.85
CA PRO A 84 32.63 -18.61 -9.13
C PRO A 84 32.00 -17.85 -10.30
N GLU A 85 32.83 -17.42 -11.26
CA GLU A 85 32.39 -16.56 -12.37
C GLU A 85 31.35 -17.26 -13.26
N GLU A 86 31.48 -18.56 -13.45
CA GLU A 86 30.56 -19.41 -14.20
C GLU A 86 29.15 -19.51 -13.58
N LEU A 87 29.01 -19.15 -12.30
CA LEU A 87 27.73 -19.12 -11.59
C LEU A 87 27.11 -17.71 -11.59
N ARG A 88 27.79 -16.71 -12.15
CA ARG A 88 27.29 -15.34 -12.24
C ARG A 88 26.60 -15.12 -13.57
N GLU A 89 25.31 -14.81 -13.53
CA GLU A 89 24.63 -14.18 -14.66
C GLU A 89 24.74 -12.66 -14.49
N VAL A 90 25.48 -11.99 -15.38
CA VAL A 90 25.72 -10.53 -15.32
C VAL A 90 25.28 -9.87 -16.63
N PHE A 91 24.30 -8.99 -16.52
CA PHE A 91 23.79 -8.16 -17.59
C PHE A 91 24.69 -6.94 -17.82
N SER A 92 24.79 -6.54 -19.10
CA SER A 92 25.66 -5.42 -19.47
C SER A 92 25.08 -4.09 -19.02
N ARG A 93 25.94 -3.23 -18.47
CA ARG A 93 25.58 -1.83 -18.23
C ARG A 93 25.29 -1.13 -19.57
N PRO A 94 24.36 -0.16 -19.61
CA PRO A 94 24.21 0.70 -20.77
C PRO A 94 25.55 1.31 -21.19
N ASN A 95 25.78 1.45 -22.50
CA ASN A 95 27.03 1.99 -23.04
C ASN A 95 27.11 3.51 -22.84
N GLN A 96 27.29 3.91 -21.57
CA GLN A 96 27.38 5.28 -21.11
C GLN A 96 28.65 5.43 -20.26
N ASN A 97 29.35 6.55 -20.41
CA ASN A 97 30.51 6.84 -19.59
C ASN A 97 30.07 7.37 -18.22
N GLU A 98 29.76 6.46 -17.28
CA GLU A 98 29.35 6.75 -15.89
C GLU A 98 30.48 7.31 -15.01
N GLY A 99 31.34 8.17 -15.57
CA GLY A 99 32.37 8.90 -14.85
C GLY A 99 31.85 10.16 -14.14
N LYS A 100 32.78 10.98 -13.60
CA LYS A 100 32.46 12.21 -12.84
C LYS A 100 31.45 13.12 -13.55
N GLU A 101 31.65 13.39 -14.85
CA GLU A 101 30.82 14.33 -15.60
C GLU A 101 29.38 13.84 -15.75
N PHE A 102 29.19 12.53 -15.97
CA PHE A 102 27.86 11.92 -16.08
C PHE A 102 27.05 12.11 -14.79
N TRP A 103 27.62 11.77 -13.63
CA TRP A 103 26.92 11.87 -12.35
C TRP A 103 26.67 13.32 -11.93
N MET A 104 27.66 14.21 -12.14
CA MET A 104 27.46 15.63 -11.91
C MET A 104 26.34 16.19 -12.78
N LYS A 105 26.28 15.79 -14.06
CA LYS A 105 25.21 16.22 -14.97
C LYS A 105 23.86 15.65 -14.53
N LYS A 106 23.76 14.35 -14.26
CA LYS A 106 22.51 13.70 -13.83
C LYS A 106 21.92 14.39 -12.59
N GLY A 107 22.74 14.64 -11.57
CA GLY A 107 22.30 15.36 -10.37
C GLY A 107 21.89 16.81 -10.63
N GLN A 108 22.56 17.54 -11.54
CA GLN A 108 22.16 18.91 -11.91
C GLN A 108 20.87 18.93 -12.75
N ASP A 109 20.66 17.94 -13.62
CA ASP A 109 19.43 17.80 -14.40
C ASP A 109 18.24 17.52 -13.46
N GLU A 110 18.39 16.60 -12.51
CA GLU A 110 17.37 16.31 -11.49
C GLU A 110 17.06 17.52 -10.62
N LEU A 111 18.09 18.22 -10.11
CA LEU A 111 17.91 19.47 -9.36
C LEU A 111 17.15 20.52 -10.17
N THR A 112 17.49 20.67 -11.47
CA THR A 112 16.81 21.61 -12.35
C THR A 112 15.33 21.26 -12.51
N LYS A 113 14.99 19.98 -12.67
CA LYS A 113 13.60 19.52 -12.70
C LYS A 113 12.87 19.85 -11.40
N SER A 114 13.50 19.60 -10.24
CA SER A 114 12.91 19.93 -8.94
C SER A 114 12.65 21.43 -8.76
N LEU A 115 13.57 22.29 -9.21
CA LEU A 115 13.41 23.75 -9.15
C LEU A 115 12.33 24.30 -10.10
N GLN A 116 11.95 23.54 -11.13
CA GLN A 116 10.92 23.90 -12.11
C GLN A 116 9.54 23.35 -11.75
N MET A 117 9.43 22.56 -10.70
CA MET A 117 8.19 21.93 -10.30
C MET A 117 7.15 22.98 -9.88
N THR A 118 5.94 22.84 -10.41
CA THR A 118 4.80 23.70 -10.04
C THR A 118 3.78 22.89 -9.27
N LEU A 119 3.16 23.51 -8.27
CA LEU A 119 2.11 22.87 -7.50
C LEU A 119 0.83 22.91 -8.32
N ASN A 120 0.24 21.74 -8.59
CA ASN A 120 -1.13 21.66 -9.04
C ASN A 120 -2.04 21.70 -7.79
N THR A 121 -2.71 22.84 -7.60
CA THR A 121 -3.67 23.08 -6.50
C THR A 121 -5.13 23.06 -6.99
N ASN A 122 -5.39 22.43 -8.14
CA ASN A 122 -6.75 22.29 -8.65
C ASN A 122 -7.56 21.30 -7.80
N LYS A 123 -8.88 21.28 -8.02
CA LYS A 123 -9.73 20.17 -7.57
C LYS A 123 -9.44 18.95 -8.45
N ALA A 124 -9.21 17.78 -7.84
CA ALA A 124 -9.21 16.51 -8.54
C ALA A 124 -10.65 16.16 -8.94
N LYS A 125 -10.91 16.09 -10.25
CA LYS A 125 -12.14 15.53 -10.81
C LYS A 125 -12.16 14.02 -10.64
N ASN A 126 -11.02 13.35 -10.83
CA ASN A 126 -10.90 11.91 -10.68
C ASN A 126 -9.82 11.56 -9.65
N VAL A 127 -10.00 10.44 -8.96
CA VAL A 127 -9.03 9.88 -8.03
C VAL A 127 -8.81 8.41 -8.39
N ILE A 128 -7.56 8.02 -8.63
CA ILE A 128 -7.19 6.61 -8.82
C ILE A 128 -6.17 6.24 -7.75
N LEU A 129 -6.50 5.22 -6.96
CA LEU A 129 -5.59 4.58 -6.03
C LEU A 129 -5.15 3.24 -6.61
N PHE A 130 -3.86 3.14 -6.93
CA PHE A 130 -3.20 1.88 -7.25
C PHE A 130 -2.54 1.34 -5.99
N LEU A 131 -2.94 0.13 -5.58
CA LEU A 131 -2.46 -0.53 -4.37
C LEU A 131 -1.72 -1.81 -4.76
N GLY A 132 -0.40 -1.87 -4.55
CA GLY A 132 0.35 -3.12 -4.62
C GLY A 132 0.34 -3.79 -3.26
N ASP A 133 -0.43 -4.85 -3.08
CA ASP A 133 -0.53 -5.57 -1.79
C ASP A 133 0.84 -6.17 -1.48
N GLY A 134 1.42 -5.86 -0.31
CA GLY A 134 2.77 -6.27 0.04
C GLY A 134 3.91 -5.59 -0.74
N LEU A 135 3.65 -4.54 -1.52
CA LEU A 135 4.65 -3.85 -2.37
C LEU A 135 5.64 -2.97 -1.57
N GLY A 136 6.51 -3.62 -0.80
CA GLY A 136 7.60 -3.01 -0.06
C GLY A 136 8.63 -2.28 -0.91
N ILE A 137 9.43 -1.42 -0.27
CA ILE A 137 10.60 -0.81 -0.90
C ILE A 137 11.58 -1.88 -1.46
N PRO A 138 11.89 -2.99 -0.75
CA PRO A 138 12.71 -4.05 -1.33
C PRO A 138 12.11 -4.65 -2.60
N THR A 139 10.80 -4.87 -2.66
CA THR A 139 10.07 -5.37 -3.83
C THR A 139 10.16 -4.39 -5.00
N ILE A 140 9.93 -3.10 -4.76
CA ILE A 140 10.07 -2.04 -5.77
C ILE A 140 11.48 -2.03 -6.37
N VAL A 141 12.52 -2.05 -5.52
CA VAL A 141 13.91 -2.05 -5.97
C VAL A 141 14.22 -3.30 -6.79
N ALA A 142 13.87 -4.49 -6.29
CA ALA A 142 14.11 -5.74 -6.99
C ALA A 142 13.38 -5.79 -8.34
N SER A 143 12.12 -5.34 -8.39
CA SER A 143 11.31 -5.30 -9.61
C SER A 143 11.87 -4.36 -10.66
N ARG A 144 12.39 -3.18 -10.30
CA ARG A 144 13.05 -2.28 -11.28
C ARG A 144 14.29 -2.93 -11.89
N ILE A 145 15.10 -3.61 -11.07
CA ILE A 145 16.31 -4.29 -11.55
C ILE A 145 15.89 -5.42 -12.49
N TYR A 146 14.93 -6.24 -12.06
CA TYR A 146 14.39 -7.34 -12.85
C TYR A 146 13.86 -6.86 -14.21
N LYS A 147 13.07 -5.77 -14.23
CA LYS A 147 12.56 -5.13 -15.45
C LYS A 147 13.68 -4.81 -16.44
N GLY A 148 14.79 -4.22 -15.99
CA GLY A 148 15.93 -3.95 -16.87
C GLY A 148 16.66 -5.20 -17.35
N GLN A 149 16.77 -6.20 -16.47
CA GLN A 149 17.41 -7.48 -16.81
C GLN A 149 16.62 -8.28 -17.85
N LEU A 150 15.28 -8.19 -17.83
CA LEU A 150 14.43 -8.70 -18.91
C LEU A 150 14.74 -8.04 -20.26
N GLN A 151 15.15 -6.77 -20.25
CA GLN A 151 15.60 -6.01 -21.43
C GLN A 151 17.10 -6.20 -21.74
N LYS A 152 17.77 -7.13 -21.04
CA LYS A 152 19.19 -7.47 -21.21
C LYS A 152 20.17 -6.34 -20.87
N VAL A 153 19.76 -5.43 -19.98
CA VAL A 153 20.62 -4.39 -19.38
C VAL A 153 20.76 -4.61 -17.86
N SER A 154 21.69 -3.90 -17.22
CA SER A 154 22.01 -4.09 -15.80
C SER A 154 20.81 -3.93 -14.86
N GLY A 155 19.95 -2.94 -15.14
CA GLY A 155 18.65 -2.79 -14.51
C GLY A 155 18.62 -1.84 -13.32
N GLU A 156 19.71 -1.64 -12.59
CA GLU A 156 19.71 -0.72 -11.43
C GLU A 156 19.46 0.73 -11.82
N GLU A 157 19.72 1.11 -13.07
CA GLU A 157 19.44 2.44 -13.61
C GLU A 157 18.01 2.63 -14.12
N GLN A 158 17.20 1.57 -14.15
CA GLN A 158 15.82 1.63 -14.63
C GLN A 158 14.90 2.23 -13.56
N GLU A 159 13.69 2.54 -13.98
CA GLU A 159 12.61 3.04 -13.13
C GLU A 159 11.34 2.22 -13.44
N LEU A 160 10.57 1.90 -12.41
CA LEU A 160 9.16 1.56 -12.57
C LEU A 160 8.39 2.83 -12.92
N TYR A 161 7.30 2.71 -13.69
CA TYR A 161 6.59 3.88 -14.22
C TYR A 161 6.17 4.87 -13.14
N PHE A 162 5.69 4.40 -11.99
CA PHE A 162 5.29 5.24 -10.86
C PHE A 162 6.45 5.92 -10.13
N GLU A 163 7.70 5.47 -10.30
CA GLU A 163 8.87 6.17 -9.76
C GLU A 163 9.15 7.48 -10.51
N THR A 164 8.53 7.68 -11.68
CA THR A 164 8.60 8.94 -12.42
C THR A 164 7.66 10.02 -11.87
N PHE A 165 6.81 9.68 -10.90
CA PHE A 165 5.87 10.64 -10.31
C PHE A 165 6.62 11.69 -9.47
N PRO A 166 6.16 12.96 -9.49
CA PRO A 166 6.92 14.06 -8.91
C PRO A 166 6.95 14.09 -7.37
N TYR A 167 6.02 13.40 -6.70
CA TYR A 167 5.91 13.44 -5.24
C TYR A 167 5.98 12.05 -4.63
N VAL A 168 6.82 11.93 -3.60
CA VAL A 168 7.04 10.70 -2.84
C VAL A 168 6.94 10.99 -1.34
N GLY A 169 6.24 10.11 -0.62
CA GLY A 169 6.20 10.06 0.83
C GLY A 169 6.39 8.64 1.36
N LEU A 170 6.53 8.52 2.68
CA LEU A 170 6.51 7.24 3.40
C LEU A 170 5.23 7.12 4.23
N SER A 171 4.76 5.90 4.39
CA SER A 171 3.51 5.54 5.07
C SER A 171 3.78 4.54 6.19
N LYS A 172 3.45 4.89 7.43
CA LYS A 172 3.58 4.03 8.61
C LYS A 172 2.41 3.07 8.71
N THR A 173 2.68 1.77 8.57
CA THR A 173 1.67 0.74 8.29
C THR A 173 1.10 0.04 9.52
N TYR A 174 1.72 0.18 10.70
CA TYR A 174 1.22 -0.45 11.94
C TYR A 174 -0.29 -0.24 12.14
N CYS A 175 -1.01 -1.28 12.57
CA CYS A 175 -2.41 -1.18 12.94
C CYS A 175 -2.54 -0.98 14.46
N VAL A 176 -3.76 -0.72 14.96
CA VAL A 176 -3.93 -0.25 16.36
C VAL A 176 -3.39 -1.25 17.39
N ASP A 177 -3.47 -2.55 17.10
CA ASP A 177 -3.10 -3.64 18.01
C ASP A 177 -1.89 -4.48 17.54
N LYS A 178 -1.29 -4.19 16.37
CA LYS A 178 -0.08 -4.87 15.87
C LYS A 178 0.93 -3.92 15.22
N GLN A 179 2.21 -4.22 15.44
CA GLN A 179 3.32 -3.51 14.77
C GLN A 179 3.43 -3.89 13.29
N VAL A 180 3.24 -5.17 12.97
CA VAL A 180 3.13 -5.68 11.60
C VAL A 180 1.65 -5.89 11.32
N PRO A 181 1.05 -5.12 10.39
CA PRO A 181 -0.38 -5.16 10.15
C PRO A 181 -0.78 -6.33 9.23
N ASP A 182 -2.08 -6.45 8.96
CA ASP A 182 -2.61 -7.21 7.83
C ASP A 182 -3.34 -6.29 6.84
N SER A 183 -3.65 -6.83 5.65
CA SER A 183 -4.35 -6.11 4.57
C SER A 183 -5.73 -5.56 4.94
N ALA A 184 -6.43 -6.14 5.94
CA ALA A 184 -7.76 -5.66 6.34
C ALA A 184 -7.69 -4.37 7.16
N SER A 185 -6.79 -4.35 8.15
CA SER A 185 -6.61 -3.20 9.02
C SER A 185 -5.97 -2.02 8.29
N THR A 186 -5.03 -2.28 7.37
CA THR A 186 -4.43 -1.28 6.47
C THR A 186 -5.44 -0.80 5.44
N GLY A 187 -6.24 -1.70 4.85
CA GLY A 187 -7.38 -1.39 3.98
C GLY A 187 -8.30 -0.34 4.59
N THR A 188 -8.67 -0.57 5.85
CA THR A 188 -9.49 0.38 6.61
C THR A 188 -8.76 1.73 6.74
N ALA A 189 -7.45 1.75 7.02
CA ALA A 189 -6.69 2.99 7.11
C ALA A 189 -6.69 3.80 5.81
N TYR A 190 -6.18 3.26 4.70
CA TYR A 190 -5.97 4.04 3.47
C TYR A 190 -7.25 4.30 2.65
N LEU A 191 -8.36 3.57 2.92
CA LEU A 191 -9.65 3.81 2.26
C LEU A 191 -10.64 4.62 3.09
N THR A 192 -10.57 4.58 4.43
CA THR A 192 -11.58 5.24 5.30
C THR A 192 -11.00 6.39 6.12
N GLY A 193 -9.68 6.48 6.21
CA GLY A 193 -9.01 7.51 7.01
C GLY A 193 -8.94 7.20 8.49
N VAL A 194 -9.24 5.96 8.91
CA VAL A 194 -9.20 5.49 10.31
C VAL A 194 -8.38 4.20 10.41
N LYS A 195 -7.39 4.14 11.31
CA LYS A 195 -6.67 2.88 11.61
C LYS A 195 -7.58 1.96 12.45
N ALA A 196 -7.50 0.66 12.15
CA ALA A 196 -8.32 -0.37 12.78
C ALA A 196 -7.47 -1.46 13.47
N ASN A 197 -8.15 -2.45 14.05
CA ASN A 197 -7.49 -3.64 14.60
C ASN A 197 -7.23 -4.68 13.51
N PHE A 198 -6.19 -5.48 13.69
CA PHE A 198 -5.81 -6.60 12.83
C PHE A 198 -7.01 -7.48 12.44
N GLN A 199 -7.11 -7.83 11.16
CA GLN A 199 -8.14 -8.69 10.56
C GLN A 199 -9.59 -8.16 10.61
N THR A 200 -9.82 -6.91 11.03
CA THR A 200 -11.13 -6.25 10.95
C THR A 200 -11.24 -5.39 9.69
N LEU A 201 -12.44 -5.26 9.12
CA LEU A 201 -12.69 -4.57 7.85
C LEU A 201 -13.72 -3.46 8.01
N GLY A 202 -13.35 -2.24 7.60
CA GLY A 202 -14.27 -1.09 7.51
C GLY A 202 -14.80 -0.62 8.86
N VAL A 203 -14.22 -1.05 9.97
CA VAL A 203 -14.66 -0.72 11.33
C VAL A 203 -13.52 -0.12 12.13
N ASP A 204 -13.83 0.67 13.15
CA ASP A 204 -12.83 1.24 14.04
C ASP A 204 -12.27 0.23 15.05
N SER A 205 -11.29 0.65 15.84
CA SER A 205 -10.63 -0.18 16.85
C SER A 205 -11.49 -0.61 18.04
N SER A 206 -12.76 -0.18 18.12
CA SER A 206 -13.68 -0.67 19.17
C SER A 206 -14.21 -2.08 18.87
N VAL A 207 -14.16 -2.53 17.62
CA VAL A 207 -14.59 -3.86 17.22
C VAL A 207 -13.56 -4.90 17.64
N GLN A 208 -14.05 -5.96 18.27
CA GLN A 208 -13.25 -7.11 18.67
C GLN A 208 -13.19 -8.13 17.53
N LEU A 209 -11.98 -8.60 17.21
CA LEU A 209 -11.74 -9.59 16.17
C LEU A 209 -12.64 -10.83 16.36
N GLY A 210 -13.37 -11.19 15.31
CA GLY A 210 -14.27 -12.35 15.29
C GLY A 210 -15.54 -12.21 16.12
N ASN A 211 -15.84 -11.04 16.70
CA ASN A 211 -17.05 -10.82 17.50
C ASN A 211 -18.00 -9.85 16.81
N CYS A 212 -18.90 -10.40 16.00
CA CYS A 212 -19.89 -9.65 15.23
C CYS A 212 -20.82 -8.76 16.09
N SER A 213 -21.01 -9.08 17.38
CA SER A 213 -21.88 -8.28 18.27
C SER A 213 -21.28 -6.91 18.62
N THR A 214 -19.98 -6.72 18.37
CA THR A 214 -19.30 -5.44 18.56
C THR A 214 -19.35 -4.54 17.32
N VAL A 215 -19.81 -5.06 16.18
CA VAL A 215 -20.04 -4.26 14.97
C VAL A 215 -21.35 -3.50 15.13
N THR A 216 -21.24 -2.22 15.42
CA THR A 216 -22.33 -1.25 15.61
C THR A 216 -22.29 -0.19 14.52
N GLU A 217 -23.38 0.55 14.30
CA GLU A 217 -23.38 1.66 13.32
C GLU A 217 -22.33 2.72 13.67
N GLU A 218 -22.07 2.97 14.96
CA GLU A 218 -21.06 3.91 15.42
C GLU A 218 -19.63 3.43 15.15
N SER A 219 -19.40 2.12 15.18
CA SER A 219 -18.07 1.54 14.89
C SER A 219 -17.75 1.46 13.40
N LYS A 220 -18.75 1.60 12.52
CA LYS A 220 -18.56 1.55 11.07
C LYS A 220 -17.92 2.84 10.59
N VAL A 221 -16.88 2.72 9.78
CA VAL A 221 -16.24 3.86 9.12
C VAL A 221 -16.59 3.87 7.63
N THR A 222 -16.72 5.06 7.06
CA THR A 222 -17.11 5.24 5.66
C THR A 222 -15.87 5.35 4.78
N SER A 223 -15.87 4.65 3.64
CA SER A 223 -14.76 4.68 2.70
C SER A 223 -14.82 5.88 1.76
N ILE A 224 -13.70 6.22 1.14
CA ILE A 224 -13.63 7.21 0.07
C ILE A 224 -14.48 6.82 -1.14
N ALA A 225 -14.71 5.53 -1.38
CA ALA A 225 -15.62 5.09 -2.43
C ALA A 225 -17.07 5.50 -2.12
N GLN A 226 -17.51 5.38 -0.87
CA GLN A 226 -18.78 5.94 -0.41
C GLN A 226 -18.79 7.46 -0.53
N TRP A 227 -17.73 8.15 -0.09
CA TRP A 227 -17.63 9.61 -0.18
C TRP A 227 -17.76 10.12 -1.62
N ALA A 228 -17.16 9.42 -2.58
CA ALA A 228 -17.23 9.73 -4.00
C ALA A 228 -18.66 9.55 -4.52
N LEU A 229 -19.29 8.40 -4.22
CA LEU A 229 -20.68 8.13 -4.62
C LEU A 229 -21.65 9.16 -4.03
N ASP A 230 -21.47 9.57 -2.77
CA ASP A 230 -22.33 10.56 -2.11
C ASP A 230 -22.15 11.97 -2.71
N ALA A 231 -20.98 12.25 -3.27
CA ALA A 231 -20.71 13.47 -4.04
C ALA A 231 -21.18 13.39 -5.50
N GLY A 232 -21.83 12.30 -5.91
CA GLY A 232 -22.33 12.10 -7.28
C GLY A 232 -21.28 11.56 -8.27
N MET A 233 -20.06 11.31 -7.82
CA MET A 233 -19.02 10.68 -8.63
C MET A 233 -19.35 9.20 -8.88
N ARG A 234 -18.75 8.61 -9.92
CA ARG A 234 -18.74 7.15 -10.07
C ARG A 234 -17.67 6.53 -9.18
N ALA A 235 -17.85 5.26 -8.81
CA ALA A 235 -16.86 4.52 -8.04
C ALA A 235 -16.72 3.10 -8.56
N GLY A 236 -15.50 2.56 -8.51
CA GLY A 236 -15.23 1.18 -8.88
C GLY A 236 -14.03 0.57 -8.18
N ILE A 237 -13.99 -0.75 -8.19
CA ILE A 237 -12.93 -1.58 -7.63
C ILE A 237 -12.46 -2.60 -8.68
N VAL A 238 -11.14 -2.73 -8.79
CA VAL A 238 -10.45 -3.68 -9.67
C VAL A 238 -9.38 -4.39 -8.85
N SER A 239 -9.31 -5.72 -8.94
CA SER A 239 -8.29 -6.49 -8.24
C SER A 239 -7.91 -7.77 -8.97
N SER A 240 -6.66 -8.21 -8.82
CA SER A 240 -6.22 -9.56 -9.18
C SER A 240 -6.62 -10.64 -8.15
N THR A 241 -7.18 -10.27 -6.99
CA THR A 241 -7.63 -11.20 -5.95
C THR A 241 -9.12 -11.52 -6.10
N ARG A 242 -9.69 -12.30 -5.16
CA ARG A 242 -11.13 -12.32 -4.94
C ARG A 242 -11.60 -10.91 -4.65
N ILE A 243 -12.73 -10.48 -5.20
CA ILE A 243 -13.24 -9.14 -4.94
C ILE A 243 -13.75 -8.94 -3.50
N THR A 244 -13.90 -10.05 -2.78
CA THR A 244 -14.22 -10.17 -1.35
C THR A 244 -12.99 -10.20 -0.45
N HIS A 245 -11.78 -10.22 -1.03
CA HIS A 245 -10.53 -10.13 -0.28
C HIS A 245 -10.44 -8.83 0.51
N ALA A 246 -9.55 -8.75 1.50
CA ALA A 246 -9.49 -7.66 2.46
C ALA A 246 -9.35 -6.27 1.83
N THR A 247 -8.40 -6.10 0.91
CA THR A 247 -8.13 -4.82 0.22
C THR A 247 -9.36 -4.26 -0.51
N PRO A 248 -10.02 -4.98 -1.44
CA PRO A 248 -11.22 -4.48 -2.09
C PRO A 248 -12.40 -4.40 -1.12
N ALA A 249 -12.54 -5.35 -0.20
CA ALA A 249 -13.61 -5.36 0.80
C ALA A 249 -13.59 -4.15 1.72
N ALA A 250 -12.42 -3.62 2.10
CA ALA A 250 -12.31 -2.42 2.92
C ALA A 250 -12.91 -1.16 2.27
N SER A 251 -13.19 -1.19 0.96
CA SER A 251 -13.91 -0.10 0.28
C SER A 251 -15.42 -0.14 0.49
N TYR A 252 -16.00 -1.25 0.96
CA TYR A 252 -17.46 -1.40 1.03
C TYR A 252 -18.02 -2.20 2.22
N ALA A 253 -17.23 -3.07 2.84
CA ALA A 253 -17.70 -4.00 3.86
C ALA A 253 -17.36 -3.53 5.28
N HIS A 254 -18.22 -3.91 6.21
CA HIS A 254 -18.08 -3.74 7.65
C HIS A 254 -18.12 -5.11 8.32
N SER A 255 -16.97 -5.62 8.74
CA SER A 255 -16.86 -6.96 9.31
C SER A 255 -15.90 -7.03 10.48
N SER A 256 -16.25 -7.82 11.49
CA SER A 256 -15.38 -8.17 12.62
C SER A 256 -14.27 -9.15 12.23
N HIS A 257 -14.34 -9.75 11.03
CA HIS A 257 -13.32 -10.69 10.55
C HIS A 257 -13.26 -10.67 9.01
N ARG A 258 -12.05 -10.54 8.45
CA ARG A 258 -11.83 -10.51 6.99
C ARG A 258 -12.23 -11.81 6.28
N ASP A 259 -12.06 -12.96 6.93
CA ASP A 259 -12.39 -14.25 6.32
C ASP A 259 -13.88 -14.50 6.10
N TYR A 260 -14.78 -13.63 6.58
CA TYR A 260 -16.23 -13.77 6.36
C TYR A 260 -16.64 -13.41 4.92
N GLU A 261 -15.87 -13.91 3.93
CA GLU A 261 -16.00 -13.61 2.50
C GLU A 261 -17.35 -14.08 1.92
N CYS A 262 -17.80 -15.27 2.33
CA CYS A 262 -19.13 -15.81 2.01
C CYS A 262 -19.75 -16.52 3.23
N ASP A 263 -20.97 -17.03 3.10
CA ASP A 263 -21.75 -17.52 4.24
C ASP A 263 -21.10 -18.72 4.93
N GLU A 264 -20.38 -19.59 4.21
CA GLU A 264 -19.69 -20.75 4.78
C GLU A 264 -18.65 -20.34 5.83
N MET A 265 -17.89 -19.28 5.57
CA MET A 265 -16.78 -18.87 6.44
C MET A 265 -17.24 -18.15 7.72
N ILE A 266 -18.53 -17.86 7.87
CA ILE A 266 -19.07 -17.33 9.13
C ILE A 266 -19.30 -18.50 10.10
N PRO A 267 -18.61 -18.53 11.27
CA PRO A 267 -18.79 -19.59 12.26
C PRO A 267 -20.23 -19.72 12.72
N ALA A 268 -20.66 -20.95 13.00
CA ALA A 268 -22.03 -21.22 13.43
C ALA A 268 -22.40 -20.45 14.71
N GLU A 269 -21.45 -20.26 15.66
CA GLU A 269 -21.71 -19.45 16.85
C GLU A 269 -21.96 -17.98 16.50
N MET A 270 -21.28 -17.44 15.48
CA MET A 270 -21.49 -16.05 15.05
C MET A 270 -22.81 -15.86 14.33
N LYS A 271 -23.24 -16.83 13.51
CA LYS A 271 -24.60 -16.84 12.92
C LYS A 271 -25.68 -16.85 14.00
N GLN A 272 -25.45 -17.54 15.13
CA GLN A 272 -26.38 -17.57 16.26
C GLN A 272 -26.36 -16.27 17.07
N LEU A 273 -25.17 -15.73 17.34
CA LEU A 273 -24.99 -14.50 18.10
C LEU A 273 -25.53 -13.27 17.35
N CYS A 274 -25.33 -13.24 16.03
CA CYS A 274 -25.74 -12.16 15.14
C CYS A 274 -26.59 -12.73 13.99
N PRO A 275 -27.90 -12.99 14.19
CA PRO A 275 -28.75 -13.62 13.17
C PRO A 275 -28.89 -12.86 11.85
N HIS A 276 -28.52 -11.58 11.82
CA HIS A 276 -28.55 -10.72 10.65
C HIS A 276 -27.17 -10.43 10.06
N ILE A 277 -26.12 -11.12 10.51
CA ILE A 277 -24.79 -10.98 9.95
C ILE A 277 -24.81 -11.29 8.45
N LYS A 278 -24.16 -10.43 7.68
CA LYS A 278 -23.95 -10.61 6.25
C LYS A 278 -22.48 -10.88 5.99
N ASP A 279 -22.20 -11.90 5.20
CA ASP A 279 -20.89 -12.10 4.62
C ASP A 279 -20.52 -10.94 3.67
N ILE A 280 -19.24 -10.78 3.40
CA ILE A 280 -18.68 -9.68 2.62
C ILE A 280 -19.25 -9.68 1.19
N ALA A 281 -19.41 -10.85 0.53
CA ALA A 281 -20.03 -10.92 -0.79
C ALA A 281 -21.47 -10.39 -0.80
N ARG A 282 -22.26 -10.71 0.24
CA ARG A 282 -23.59 -10.13 0.41
C ARG A 282 -23.54 -8.62 0.63
N GLN A 283 -22.62 -8.11 1.43
CA GLN A 283 -22.48 -6.67 1.65
C GLN A 283 -22.15 -5.94 0.33
N LEU A 284 -21.34 -6.53 -0.55
CA LEU A 284 -21.03 -5.95 -1.87
C LEU A 284 -22.30 -5.77 -2.73
N ILE A 285 -23.22 -6.73 -2.71
CA ILE A 285 -24.38 -6.72 -3.60
C ILE A 285 -25.60 -6.03 -2.97
N GLU A 286 -25.76 -6.12 -1.65
CA GLU A 286 -26.97 -5.69 -0.95
C GLU A 286 -26.86 -4.33 -0.25
N ASP A 287 -25.65 -3.92 0.16
CA ASP A 287 -25.45 -2.78 1.03
C ASP A 287 -24.71 -1.62 0.33
N GLU A 288 -24.78 -0.44 0.95
CA GLU A 288 -23.99 0.72 0.56
C GLU A 288 -22.58 0.62 1.13
N PRO A 289 -21.52 1.03 0.39
CA PRO A 289 -21.55 1.58 -0.98
C PRO A 289 -21.60 0.51 -2.08
N GLY A 290 -21.38 -0.77 -1.76
CA GLY A 290 -21.09 -1.82 -2.73
C GLY A 290 -22.11 -1.93 -3.87
N LYS A 291 -23.40 -1.91 -3.54
CA LYS A 291 -24.47 -2.03 -4.54
C LYS A 291 -24.51 -0.86 -5.55
N ARG A 292 -23.89 0.28 -5.22
CA ARG A 292 -23.79 1.47 -6.07
C ARG A 292 -22.49 1.55 -6.86
N PHE A 293 -21.55 0.62 -6.68
CA PHE A 293 -20.35 0.57 -7.51
C PHE A 293 -20.72 0.38 -8.97
N HIS A 294 -20.12 1.21 -9.81
CA HIS A 294 -20.30 1.20 -11.26
C HIS A 294 -19.40 0.15 -11.90
N VAL A 295 -18.28 -0.18 -11.28
CA VAL A 295 -17.34 -1.19 -11.77
C VAL A 295 -16.88 -2.08 -10.61
N ILE A 296 -16.99 -3.39 -10.79
CA ILE A 296 -16.52 -4.43 -9.87
C ILE A 296 -15.79 -5.48 -10.72
N LEU A 297 -14.47 -5.52 -10.70
CA LEU A 297 -13.68 -6.46 -11.52
C LEU A 297 -12.66 -7.22 -10.66
N GLY A 298 -12.71 -8.56 -10.70
CA GLY A 298 -11.72 -9.40 -10.02
C GLY A 298 -12.07 -10.87 -10.08
N GLY A 299 -11.62 -11.65 -9.11
CA GLY A 299 -11.95 -13.06 -8.93
C GLY A 299 -13.05 -13.26 -7.87
N GLY A 300 -13.16 -14.48 -7.36
CA GLY A 300 -13.98 -14.82 -6.20
C GLY A 300 -15.38 -15.29 -6.55
N TYR A 301 -15.65 -15.77 -7.78
CA TYR A 301 -16.98 -16.20 -8.19
C TYR A 301 -17.60 -17.25 -7.25
N GLN A 302 -16.80 -18.12 -6.61
CA GLN A 302 -17.29 -19.10 -5.64
C GLN A 302 -17.92 -18.48 -4.37
N CYS A 303 -17.52 -17.25 -4.02
CA CYS A 303 -18.13 -16.49 -2.93
C CYS A 303 -19.52 -15.94 -3.30
N PHE A 304 -19.87 -15.90 -4.60
CA PHE A 304 -21.13 -15.36 -5.10
C PHE A 304 -22.12 -16.44 -5.52
N ASN A 305 -21.64 -17.64 -5.85
CA ASN A 305 -22.45 -18.74 -6.32
C ASN A 305 -21.83 -20.08 -5.88
N GLY A 306 -22.62 -20.95 -5.23
CA GLY A 306 -22.16 -22.28 -4.81
C GLY A 306 -22.08 -23.31 -5.94
N ASN A 307 -22.71 -23.03 -7.09
CA ASN A 307 -22.71 -23.92 -8.25
C ASN A 307 -21.57 -23.54 -9.21
N VAL A 308 -20.35 -23.87 -8.82
CA VAL A 308 -19.11 -23.64 -9.58
C VAL A 308 -18.55 -24.92 -10.17
N SER A 309 -17.92 -24.81 -11.35
CA SER A 309 -17.28 -25.92 -12.02
C SER A 309 -15.76 -25.84 -11.89
N ASN A 310 -15.14 -26.94 -11.50
CA ASN A 310 -13.69 -27.10 -11.51
C ASN A 310 -13.15 -27.20 -12.95
N SER A 311 -12.18 -26.38 -13.32
CA SER A 311 -11.56 -26.42 -14.64
C SER A 311 -10.06 -26.11 -14.61
N THR A 312 -9.34 -26.50 -15.66
CA THR A 312 -7.90 -26.25 -15.76
C THR A 312 -7.61 -24.75 -15.81
N GLY A 313 -6.89 -24.24 -14.80
CA GLY A 313 -6.57 -22.80 -14.66
C GLY A 313 -7.67 -21.97 -13.99
N ASP A 314 -8.82 -22.57 -13.67
CA ASP A 314 -9.85 -22.00 -12.81
C ASP A 314 -10.40 -23.11 -11.90
N PRO A 315 -9.58 -23.62 -10.96
CA PRO A 315 -10.01 -24.68 -10.08
C PRO A 315 -11.04 -24.18 -9.07
N VAL A 316 -11.82 -25.10 -8.49
CA VAL A 316 -12.53 -24.79 -7.24
C VAL A 316 -11.51 -24.89 -6.11
N ASP A 317 -11.32 -23.81 -5.38
CA ASP A 317 -10.42 -23.80 -4.22
C ASP A 317 -11.19 -24.28 -2.99
N GLU A 318 -10.73 -25.38 -2.39
CA GLU A 318 -11.31 -26.00 -1.20
C GLU A 318 -10.90 -25.31 0.10
N GLN A 319 -9.87 -24.47 0.07
CA GLN A 319 -9.45 -23.66 1.22
C GLN A 319 -10.22 -22.33 1.30
N ASP A 320 -10.76 -21.90 0.16
CA ASP A 320 -11.59 -20.71 0.05
C ASP A 320 -13.07 -21.00 0.34
N CYS A 321 -13.83 -19.92 0.60
CA CYS A 321 -15.26 -19.99 0.86
C CYS A 321 -16.04 -20.55 -0.34
N GLN A 322 -16.92 -21.53 -0.13
CA GLN A 322 -17.89 -22.00 -1.11
C GLN A 322 -19.29 -21.66 -0.61
N ARG A 323 -20.05 -20.85 -1.36
CA ARG A 323 -21.37 -20.40 -0.91
C ARG A 323 -22.33 -21.59 -0.71
N GLN A 324 -22.94 -21.69 0.47
CA GLN A 324 -23.78 -22.82 0.89
C GLN A 324 -25.25 -22.46 1.13
N ASP A 325 -25.60 -21.17 1.17
CA ASP A 325 -26.96 -20.68 1.39
C ASP A 325 -27.90 -20.80 0.18
N GLY A 326 -27.41 -21.35 -0.94
CA GLY A 326 -28.18 -21.58 -2.16
C GLY A 326 -28.43 -20.31 -2.98
N ARG A 327 -27.77 -19.19 -2.67
CA ARG A 327 -27.95 -17.93 -3.40
C ARG A 327 -27.00 -17.81 -4.58
N ASP A 328 -27.47 -17.10 -5.60
CA ASP A 328 -26.68 -16.66 -6.74
C ASP A 328 -26.61 -15.13 -6.72
N LEU A 329 -25.59 -14.60 -6.04
CA LEU A 329 -25.41 -13.15 -5.88
C LEU A 329 -24.98 -12.49 -7.20
N PHE A 330 -24.35 -13.24 -8.10
CA PHE A 330 -23.99 -12.74 -9.44
C PHE A 330 -25.24 -12.54 -10.30
N GLN A 331 -26.21 -13.47 -10.23
CA GLN A 331 -27.52 -13.28 -10.86
C GLN A 331 -28.35 -12.21 -10.15
N GLN A 332 -28.34 -12.18 -8.82
CA GLN A 332 -29.08 -11.18 -8.06
C GLN A 332 -28.65 -9.76 -8.43
N TRP A 333 -27.35 -9.48 -8.54
CA TRP A 333 -26.86 -8.17 -8.96
C TRP A 333 -27.43 -7.75 -10.33
N GLN A 334 -27.48 -8.67 -11.29
CA GLN A 334 -28.06 -8.41 -12.61
C GLN A 334 -29.56 -8.11 -12.53
N ASP A 335 -30.29 -8.87 -11.72
CA ASP A 335 -31.72 -8.68 -11.51
C ASP A 335 -32.01 -7.32 -10.84
N ASP A 336 -31.17 -6.91 -9.88
CA ASP A 336 -31.27 -5.62 -9.21
C ASP A 336 -31.02 -4.47 -10.20
N LYS A 337 -29.96 -4.52 -11.02
CA LYS A 337 -29.71 -3.51 -12.07
C LYS A 337 -30.82 -3.43 -13.11
N LYS A 338 -31.38 -4.58 -13.49
CA LYS A 338 -32.54 -4.63 -14.38
C LYS A 338 -33.78 -4.00 -13.74
N ALA A 339 -34.04 -4.25 -12.47
CA ALA A 339 -35.16 -3.68 -11.74
C ALA A 339 -35.05 -2.16 -11.57
N GLU A 340 -33.82 -1.65 -11.42
CA GLU A 340 -33.49 -0.22 -11.40
C GLU A 340 -33.56 0.46 -12.78
N GLY A 341 -33.74 -0.32 -13.86
CA GLY A 341 -33.76 0.20 -15.23
C GLY A 341 -32.39 0.65 -15.73
N LYS A 342 -31.30 0.12 -15.16
CA LYS A 342 -29.91 0.45 -15.50
C LYS A 342 -29.37 -0.42 -16.63
N THR A 343 -28.53 0.14 -17.50
CA THR A 343 -27.74 -0.68 -18.42
C THR A 343 -26.57 -1.32 -17.68
N PHE A 344 -26.32 -2.60 -17.90
CA PHE A 344 -25.23 -3.31 -17.24
C PHE A 344 -24.62 -4.40 -18.12
N SER A 345 -23.39 -4.77 -17.79
CA SER A 345 -22.71 -5.96 -18.28
C SER A 345 -22.23 -6.81 -17.11
N ALA A 346 -22.46 -8.11 -17.20
CA ALA A 346 -21.95 -9.11 -16.27
C ALA A 346 -21.09 -10.11 -17.06
N VAL A 347 -19.79 -10.20 -16.74
CA VAL A 347 -18.81 -10.92 -17.56
C VAL A 347 -17.96 -11.86 -16.71
N ARG A 348 -17.48 -12.95 -17.33
CA ARG A 348 -16.59 -13.93 -16.69
C ARG A 348 -15.31 -14.23 -17.47
N THR A 349 -15.13 -13.63 -18.64
CA THR A 349 -13.98 -13.88 -19.53
C THR A 349 -13.34 -12.59 -20.02
N LYS A 350 -12.08 -12.64 -20.46
CA LYS A 350 -11.42 -11.52 -21.14
C LYS A 350 -12.13 -11.18 -22.44
N SER A 351 -12.53 -12.18 -23.23
CA SER A 351 -13.28 -11.98 -24.47
C SER A 351 -14.58 -11.17 -24.25
N ASP A 352 -15.34 -11.49 -23.21
CA ASP A 352 -16.57 -10.77 -22.88
C ASP A 352 -16.28 -9.36 -22.36
N LEU A 353 -15.28 -9.21 -21.47
CA LEU A 353 -14.85 -7.91 -20.94
C LEU A 353 -14.44 -6.95 -22.05
N LEU A 354 -13.72 -7.45 -23.06
CA LEU A 354 -13.20 -6.64 -24.15
C LEU A 354 -14.22 -6.37 -25.26
N SER A 355 -15.38 -7.04 -25.23
CA SER A 355 -16.42 -6.87 -26.24
C SER A 355 -17.06 -5.47 -26.24
N ASP A 356 -17.66 -5.10 -27.37
CA ASP A 356 -18.35 -3.81 -27.52
C ASP A 356 -19.59 -3.69 -26.63
N LYS A 357 -20.13 -4.80 -26.13
CA LYS A 357 -21.33 -4.81 -25.26
C LYS A 357 -21.13 -4.04 -23.97
N VAL A 358 -19.90 -4.00 -23.48
CA VAL A 358 -19.58 -3.32 -22.22
C VAL A 358 -19.48 -1.80 -22.42
N ASN A 359 -19.24 -1.31 -23.65
CA ASN A 359 -19.01 0.11 -23.91
C ASN A 359 -20.21 0.98 -23.49
N ASP A 360 -21.43 0.47 -23.64
CA ASP A 360 -22.68 1.22 -23.36
C ASP A 360 -23.28 0.92 -21.97
N SER A 361 -22.53 0.21 -21.11
CA SER A 361 -23.02 -0.19 -19.78
C SER A 361 -22.75 0.88 -18.72
N GLU A 362 -23.79 1.28 -17.98
CA GLU A 362 -23.63 2.13 -16.77
C GLU A 362 -22.93 1.37 -15.64
N TYR A 363 -23.16 0.05 -15.56
CA TYR A 363 -22.64 -0.84 -14.53
C TYR A 363 -21.91 -2.06 -15.11
N LEU A 364 -20.80 -2.45 -14.51
CA LEU A 364 -19.98 -3.58 -14.94
C LEU A 364 -19.60 -4.46 -13.75
N LEU A 365 -19.99 -5.73 -13.78
CA LEU A 365 -19.54 -6.77 -12.85
C LEU A 365 -18.75 -7.83 -13.63
N GLY A 366 -17.51 -8.06 -13.24
CA GLY A 366 -16.61 -9.03 -13.84
C GLY A 366 -15.96 -9.93 -12.80
N LEU A 367 -16.34 -11.22 -12.77
CA LEU A 367 -15.76 -12.22 -11.87
C LEU A 367 -15.08 -13.31 -12.70
N PHE A 368 -13.76 -13.21 -12.87
CA PHE A 368 -13.02 -13.93 -13.89
C PHE A 368 -12.50 -15.30 -13.46
N ALA A 369 -12.41 -15.54 -12.15
CA ALA A 369 -11.96 -16.79 -11.54
C ALA A 369 -12.89 -17.18 -10.38
N ASN A 370 -12.94 -18.48 -10.08
CA ASN A 370 -13.60 -19.04 -8.92
C ASN A 370 -12.98 -18.45 -7.64
N SER A 371 -11.65 -18.54 -7.51
CA SER A 371 -10.84 -17.94 -6.44
C SER A 371 -10.21 -16.62 -6.92
N HIS A 372 -9.02 -16.25 -6.43
CA HIS A 372 -8.15 -15.23 -7.00
C HIS A 372 -7.89 -15.48 -8.49
N LEU A 373 -7.55 -14.44 -9.25
CA LEU A 373 -7.03 -14.66 -10.60
C LEU A 373 -5.69 -15.42 -10.49
N PRO A 374 -5.41 -16.35 -11.41
CA PRO A 374 -4.08 -16.95 -11.54
C PRO A 374 -3.03 -15.86 -11.77
N TYR A 375 -1.78 -16.16 -11.40
CA TYR A 375 -0.66 -15.27 -11.65
C TYR A 375 -0.56 -14.95 -13.16
N GLU A 376 -0.05 -13.77 -13.52
CA GLU A 376 -0.01 -13.30 -14.91
C GLU A 376 0.75 -14.29 -15.80
N PHE A 377 1.88 -14.83 -15.32
CA PHE A 377 2.64 -15.82 -16.06
C PHE A 377 1.86 -17.13 -16.29
N GLU A 378 1.00 -17.54 -15.35
CA GLU A 378 0.17 -18.75 -15.46
C GLU A 378 -0.91 -18.56 -16.51
N LYS A 379 -1.60 -17.41 -16.49
CA LYS A 379 -2.61 -17.05 -17.51
C LYS A 379 -2.01 -17.13 -18.91
N LEU A 380 -0.81 -16.56 -19.10
CA LEU A 380 -0.10 -16.59 -20.38
C LEU A 380 0.36 -18.00 -20.77
N LYS A 381 0.97 -18.74 -19.83
CA LYS A 381 1.48 -20.11 -20.06
C LYS A 381 0.37 -21.08 -20.43
N MET A 382 -0.81 -20.92 -19.83
CA MET A 382 -1.96 -21.82 -20.02
C MET A 382 -2.94 -21.31 -21.10
N GLY A 383 -2.79 -20.08 -21.58
CA GLY A 383 -3.68 -19.47 -22.57
C GLY A 383 -5.10 -19.26 -22.04
N LEU A 384 -5.23 -18.84 -20.78
CA LEU A 384 -6.52 -18.64 -20.13
C LEU A 384 -7.23 -17.40 -20.69
N ASP A 385 -8.55 -17.49 -20.91
CA ASP A 385 -9.39 -16.37 -21.33
C ASP A 385 -9.75 -15.47 -20.13
N MET A 386 -8.73 -15.02 -19.40
CA MET A 386 -8.82 -14.17 -18.23
C MET A 386 -8.06 -12.85 -18.46
N PRO A 387 -8.60 -11.70 -18.04
CA PRO A 387 -7.99 -10.42 -18.32
C PRO A 387 -6.71 -10.21 -17.49
N SER A 388 -5.79 -9.40 -18.01
CA SER A 388 -4.70 -8.86 -17.20
C SER A 388 -5.24 -7.76 -16.28
N LEU A 389 -4.46 -7.37 -15.27
CA LEU A 389 -4.80 -6.21 -14.44
C LEU A 389 -4.88 -4.92 -15.28
N GLU A 390 -4.06 -4.83 -16.33
CA GLU A 390 -4.11 -3.76 -17.34
C GLU A 390 -5.44 -3.75 -18.09
N ASP A 391 -5.92 -4.90 -18.60
CA ASP A 391 -7.19 -5.02 -19.31
C ASP A 391 -8.37 -4.56 -18.43
N MET A 392 -8.39 -5.00 -17.17
CA MET A 392 -9.43 -4.62 -16.20
C MET A 392 -9.37 -3.12 -15.88
N THR A 393 -8.18 -2.57 -15.66
CA THR A 393 -7.98 -1.14 -15.38
C THR A 393 -8.50 -0.27 -16.53
N LYS A 394 -8.13 -0.61 -17.77
CA LYS A 394 -8.58 0.14 -18.95
C LYS A 394 -10.09 0.12 -19.07
N ARG A 395 -10.71 -1.05 -18.88
CA ARG A 395 -12.16 -1.17 -19.00
C ARG A 395 -12.89 -0.44 -17.86
N ALA A 396 -12.35 -0.50 -16.64
CA ALA A 396 -12.89 0.23 -15.51
C ALA A 396 -12.93 1.74 -15.77
N ILE A 397 -11.81 2.31 -16.22
CA ILE A 397 -11.71 3.75 -16.53
C ILE A 397 -12.70 4.12 -17.65
N GLN A 398 -12.83 3.31 -18.69
CA GLN A 398 -13.78 3.56 -19.79
C GLN A 398 -15.24 3.65 -19.31
N VAL A 399 -15.66 2.80 -18.38
CA VAL A 399 -17.01 2.83 -17.82
C VAL A 399 -17.17 4.00 -16.83
N LEU A 400 -16.17 4.25 -15.98
CA LEU A 400 -16.24 5.30 -14.97
C LEU A 400 -16.20 6.72 -15.58
N GLN A 401 -15.48 6.92 -16.68
CA GLN A 401 -15.37 8.22 -17.37
C GLN A 401 -16.67 8.72 -18.01
N GLN A 402 -17.71 7.87 -18.12
CA GLN A 402 -19.00 8.30 -18.65
C GLN A 402 -19.82 9.11 -17.63
N GLY A 403 -19.36 9.24 -16.38
CA GLY A 403 -19.97 10.11 -15.38
C GLY A 403 -19.45 11.55 -15.44
N ASP A 404 -20.34 12.53 -15.29
CA ASP A 404 -19.99 13.95 -15.41
C ASP A 404 -19.17 14.49 -14.21
N GLU A 405 -19.45 13.99 -13.01
CA GLU A 405 -18.83 14.44 -11.74
C GLU A 405 -17.45 13.80 -11.47
N GLY A 406 -16.94 13.00 -12.41
CA GLY A 406 -15.68 12.25 -12.26
C GLY A 406 -15.85 10.94 -11.48
N PHE A 407 -14.73 10.36 -11.04
CA PHE A 407 -14.75 9.04 -10.41
C PHE A 407 -13.65 8.77 -9.37
N PHE A 408 -13.93 7.82 -8.48
CA PHE A 408 -12.94 7.12 -7.66
C PHE A 408 -12.71 5.70 -8.21
N LEU A 409 -11.47 5.27 -8.31
CA LEU A 409 -11.11 3.91 -8.70
C LEU A 409 -10.01 3.35 -7.80
N LEU A 410 -10.25 2.18 -7.20
CA LEU A 410 -9.22 1.35 -6.59
C LEU A 410 -8.77 0.28 -7.59
N VAL A 411 -7.46 0.16 -7.80
CA VAL A 411 -6.85 -0.92 -8.59
C VAL A 411 -5.80 -1.63 -7.75
N GLU A 412 -5.98 -2.92 -7.52
CA GLU A 412 -5.11 -3.72 -6.66
C GLU A 412 -4.28 -4.75 -7.45
N GLY A 413 -2.97 -4.69 -7.30
CA GLY A 413 -2.03 -5.76 -7.67
C GLY A 413 -1.85 -6.73 -6.51
N GLY A 414 -2.91 -7.44 -6.11
CA GLY A 414 -2.94 -8.17 -4.84
C GLY A 414 -2.25 -9.53 -4.84
N ARG A 415 -1.85 -10.05 -6.01
CA ARG A 415 -1.09 -11.30 -6.10
C ARG A 415 0.41 -11.10 -5.78
N ILE A 416 0.89 -9.86 -5.63
CA ILE A 416 2.26 -9.57 -5.19
C ILE A 416 2.49 -10.15 -3.78
N ASP A 417 1.56 -9.89 -2.86
CA ASP A 417 1.55 -10.41 -1.49
C ASP A 417 1.54 -11.94 -1.45
N HIS A 418 0.62 -12.59 -2.16
CA HIS A 418 0.56 -14.06 -2.16
C HIS A 418 1.86 -14.71 -2.65
N ALA A 419 2.51 -14.13 -3.67
CA ALA A 419 3.79 -14.64 -4.16
C ALA A 419 4.91 -14.50 -3.12
N HIS A 420 4.87 -13.43 -2.32
CA HIS A 420 5.76 -13.26 -1.18
C HIS A 420 5.46 -14.26 -0.06
N HIS A 421 4.18 -14.48 0.30
CA HIS A 421 3.77 -15.52 1.26
C HIS A 421 4.25 -16.93 0.85
N GLU A 422 4.20 -17.24 -0.45
CA GLU A 422 4.76 -18.47 -1.02
C GLU A 422 6.30 -18.53 -0.95
N GLY A 423 6.97 -17.41 -0.67
CA GLY A 423 8.43 -17.30 -0.67
C GLY A 423 9.01 -17.30 -2.08
N THR A 424 8.25 -16.93 -3.11
CA THR A 424 8.62 -16.98 -4.53
C THR A 424 8.83 -15.57 -5.11
N ALA A 425 10.01 -15.01 -4.85
CA ALA A 425 10.37 -13.64 -5.21
C ALA A 425 10.18 -13.35 -6.71
N ARG A 426 10.63 -14.24 -7.61
CA ARG A 426 10.46 -14.03 -9.07
C ARG A 426 9.00 -13.81 -9.44
N LYS A 427 8.09 -14.60 -8.86
CA LYS A 427 6.66 -14.51 -9.07
C LYS A 427 6.11 -13.16 -8.58
N ALA A 428 6.53 -12.71 -7.39
CA ALA A 428 6.18 -11.39 -6.85
C ALA A 428 6.70 -10.23 -7.74
N LEU A 429 7.90 -10.37 -8.31
CA LEU A 429 8.43 -9.37 -9.24
C LEU A 429 7.62 -9.33 -10.55
N GLU A 430 7.22 -10.48 -11.10
CA GLU A 430 6.37 -10.53 -12.31
C GLU A 430 4.99 -9.93 -12.07
N GLU A 431 4.35 -10.19 -10.93
CA GLU A 431 3.10 -9.51 -10.56
C GLU A 431 3.29 -8.01 -10.35
N THR A 432 4.44 -7.57 -9.82
CA THR A 432 4.77 -6.15 -9.72
C THR A 432 4.88 -5.48 -11.09
N LEU A 433 5.39 -6.18 -12.11
CA LEU A 433 5.43 -5.66 -13.48
C LEU A 433 4.03 -5.61 -14.11
N ALA A 434 3.17 -6.61 -13.85
CA ALA A 434 1.77 -6.57 -14.29
C ALA A 434 0.99 -5.40 -13.63
N PHE A 435 1.27 -5.12 -12.35
CA PHE A 435 0.77 -3.95 -11.65
C PHE A 435 1.31 -2.65 -12.26
N GLU A 436 2.60 -2.58 -12.58
CA GLU A 436 3.20 -1.42 -13.24
C GLU A 436 2.59 -1.12 -14.62
N ASP A 437 2.27 -2.17 -15.40
CA ASP A 437 1.55 -2.04 -16.67
C ASP A 437 0.15 -1.46 -16.47
N ALA A 438 -0.57 -1.89 -15.43
CA ALA A 438 -1.87 -1.32 -15.07
C ALA A 438 -1.78 0.15 -14.65
N VAL A 439 -0.79 0.52 -13.84
CA VAL A 439 -0.53 1.94 -13.46
C VAL A 439 -0.28 2.76 -14.72
N ARG A 440 0.61 2.30 -15.60
CA ARG A 440 0.94 3.00 -16.84
C ARG A 440 -0.29 3.19 -17.72
N ALA A 441 -1.06 2.13 -17.94
CA ALA A 441 -2.27 2.20 -18.74
C ALA A 441 -3.30 3.16 -18.15
N GLY A 442 -3.51 3.13 -16.83
CA GLY A 442 -4.48 4.00 -16.18
C GLY A 442 -4.10 5.48 -16.28
N VAL A 443 -2.82 5.82 -16.03
CA VAL A 443 -2.33 7.19 -16.18
C VAL A 443 -2.43 7.67 -17.63
N GLN A 444 -2.17 6.82 -18.63
CA GLN A 444 -2.29 7.17 -20.04
C GLN A 444 -3.74 7.41 -20.51
N MET A 445 -4.74 7.02 -19.72
CA MET A 445 -6.15 7.16 -20.05
C MET A 445 -6.83 8.37 -19.42
N VAL A 446 -6.12 9.11 -18.56
CA VAL A 446 -6.68 10.25 -17.81
C VAL A 446 -5.85 11.49 -18.04
N ASP A 447 -6.47 12.66 -17.87
CA ASP A 447 -5.74 13.92 -17.79
C ASP A 447 -5.24 14.10 -16.35
N THR A 448 -3.92 14.07 -16.18
CA THR A 448 -3.26 14.26 -14.87
C THR A 448 -3.40 15.68 -14.34
N GLU A 449 -3.85 16.66 -15.12
CA GLU A 449 -4.14 18.01 -14.61
C GLU A 449 -5.44 18.08 -13.80
N GLU A 450 -6.35 17.11 -13.99
CA GLU A 450 -7.61 16.97 -13.25
C GLU A 450 -7.76 15.63 -12.52
N THR A 451 -6.78 14.72 -12.62
CA THR A 451 -6.83 13.39 -12.00
C THR A 451 -5.69 13.21 -11.01
N LEU A 452 -6.02 12.99 -9.73
CA LEU A 452 -5.06 12.56 -8.73
C LEU A 452 -4.84 11.06 -8.89
N VAL A 453 -3.59 10.66 -9.14
CA VAL A 453 -3.18 9.26 -9.15
C VAL A 453 -2.21 9.03 -8.00
N VAL A 454 -2.51 8.04 -7.17
CA VAL A 454 -1.70 7.62 -6.02
C VAL A 454 -1.33 6.15 -6.20
N VAL A 455 -0.06 5.82 -6.00
CA VAL A 455 0.46 4.46 -5.97
C VAL A 455 1.07 4.22 -4.59
N THR A 456 0.64 3.18 -3.90
CA THR A 456 1.17 2.83 -2.57
C THR A 456 1.12 1.32 -2.35
N ALA A 457 1.68 0.88 -1.23
CA ALA A 457 1.42 -0.42 -0.64
C ALA A 457 0.55 -0.27 0.62
N ASP A 458 -0.03 -1.38 1.05
CA ASP A 458 -0.71 -1.52 2.32
C ASP A 458 0.24 -1.96 3.44
N HIS A 459 1.19 -2.85 3.14
CA HIS A 459 2.32 -3.23 3.98
C HIS A 459 3.49 -3.73 3.12
N SER A 460 4.55 -4.22 3.78
CA SER A 460 5.70 -4.83 3.10
C SER A 460 5.73 -6.34 3.32
N HIS A 461 6.86 -6.97 3.04
CA HIS A 461 7.20 -8.37 3.31
C HIS A 461 8.63 -8.43 3.86
N VAL A 462 9.00 -9.55 4.47
CA VAL A 462 10.35 -9.76 5.00
C VAL A 462 11.36 -10.19 3.93
N MET A 463 11.14 -9.80 2.67
CA MET A 463 12.09 -9.95 1.58
C MET A 463 13.25 -8.98 1.74
N THR A 464 14.46 -9.47 1.54
CA THR A 464 15.71 -8.71 1.65
C THR A 464 16.54 -8.83 0.39
N ILE A 465 17.30 -7.77 0.08
CA ILE A 465 18.30 -7.76 -1.00
C ILE A 465 19.69 -7.83 -0.35
N ASN A 466 20.33 -9.00 -0.42
CA ASN A 466 21.62 -9.25 0.21
C ASN A 466 22.80 -8.67 -0.58
N GLY A 467 23.82 -8.21 0.14
CA GLY A 467 25.11 -7.80 -0.45
C GLY A 467 26.06 -8.99 -0.68
N TYR A 468 27.02 -8.95 -1.60
CA TYR A 468 27.42 -7.81 -2.45
C TYR A 468 27.51 -8.23 -3.95
N PRO A 469 26.37 -8.53 -4.61
CA PRO A 469 26.36 -8.88 -6.02
C PRO A 469 26.93 -7.75 -6.90
N LEU A 470 27.50 -8.12 -8.05
CA LEU A 470 28.00 -7.15 -9.03
C LEU A 470 26.86 -6.31 -9.60
N ARG A 471 27.17 -5.10 -10.08
CA ARG A 471 26.23 -4.34 -10.91
C ARG A 471 25.89 -5.14 -12.18
N GLY A 472 24.61 -5.28 -12.45
CA GLY A 472 24.04 -6.10 -13.51
C GLY A 472 23.95 -7.59 -13.15
N GLN A 473 24.36 -8.04 -11.97
CA GLN A 473 24.17 -9.44 -11.59
C GLN A 473 22.68 -9.74 -11.41
N SER A 474 22.25 -10.91 -11.88
CA SER A 474 20.84 -11.34 -11.86
C SER A 474 20.23 -11.18 -10.47
N ILE A 475 19.15 -10.39 -10.38
CA ILE A 475 18.50 -10.06 -9.11
C ILE A 475 17.83 -11.30 -8.49
N ILE A 476 17.33 -12.21 -9.33
CA ILE A 476 16.76 -13.50 -8.92
C ILE A 476 17.81 -14.62 -8.84
N GLY A 477 19.08 -14.30 -9.06
CA GLY A 477 20.17 -15.27 -9.10
C GLY A 477 20.89 -15.47 -7.77
N LEU A 478 22.00 -16.22 -7.84
CA LEU A 478 22.96 -16.31 -6.76
C LEU A 478 23.59 -14.93 -6.52
N GLY A 479 23.77 -14.57 -5.25
CA GLY A 479 24.41 -13.33 -4.82
C GLY A 479 25.90 -13.53 -4.55
N ASP A 480 26.22 -14.24 -3.46
CA ASP A 480 27.61 -14.50 -3.03
C ASP A 480 27.67 -15.74 -2.09
N MET A 481 28.81 -15.97 -1.43
CA MET A 481 29.25 -17.29 -0.93
C MET A 481 29.21 -17.66 0.58
N GLY A 482 28.46 -17.06 1.50
CA GLY A 482 28.51 -17.43 2.94
C GLY A 482 29.91 -17.57 3.63
N THR A 483 29.97 -17.87 4.93
CA THR A 483 31.23 -18.30 5.61
C THR A 483 31.33 -19.82 5.74
N ASP A 484 30.24 -20.50 5.41
CA ASP A 484 30.11 -21.96 5.29
C ASP A 484 30.61 -22.47 3.92
N ASN A 485 31.11 -21.57 3.05
CA ASN A 485 31.49 -21.82 1.66
C ASN A 485 30.34 -22.36 0.81
N LEU A 486 29.10 -21.96 1.09
CA LEU A 486 27.92 -22.27 0.28
C LEU A 486 27.34 -20.98 -0.32
N PRO A 487 26.89 -20.98 -1.59
CA PRO A 487 26.26 -19.80 -2.18
C PRO A 487 24.93 -19.48 -1.50
N TYR A 488 24.54 -18.20 -1.50
CA TYR A 488 23.21 -17.71 -1.16
C TYR A 488 22.69 -16.82 -2.29
N THR A 489 21.36 -16.67 -2.41
CA THR A 489 20.70 -15.83 -3.42
C THR A 489 20.77 -14.35 -3.07
N THR A 490 20.72 -13.49 -4.09
CA THR A 490 20.61 -12.04 -3.87
C THR A 490 19.34 -11.73 -3.08
N LEU A 491 18.20 -12.30 -3.46
CA LEU A 491 16.94 -12.18 -2.73
C LEU A 491 16.79 -13.33 -1.73
N MET A 492 16.43 -13.01 -0.49
CA MET A 492 16.08 -13.99 0.55
C MET A 492 14.95 -13.45 1.42
N TYR A 493 14.26 -14.33 2.13
CA TYR A 493 13.27 -13.96 3.13
C TYR A 493 13.79 -14.19 4.55
N THR A 494 13.24 -13.47 5.52
CA THR A 494 13.57 -13.73 6.92
C THR A 494 12.89 -15.00 7.44
N ASN A 495 11.66 -15.28 6.99
CA ASN A 495 10.90 -16.49 7.34
C ASN A 495 10.11 -17.02 6.12
N GLY A 496 9.44 -18.16 6.23
CA GLY A 496 8.62 -18.76 5.16
C GLY A 496 9.07 -20.15 4.70
N LYS A 497 8.41 -20.68 3.67
CA LYS A 497 8.52 -22.08 3.17
C LYS A 497 9.94 -22.47 2.75
N GLY A 498 10.71 -21.50 2.23
CA GLY A 498 12.05 -21.72 1.70
C GLY A 498 13.14 -22.07 2.73
N PHE A 499 12.80 -22.37 3.98
CA PHE A 499 13.76 -22.84 4.98
C PHE A 499 14.29 -24.23 4.60
N LYS A 500 15.51 -24.28 4.05
CA LYS A 500 16.14 -25.52 3.59
C LYS A 500 17.39 -25.84 4.42
N TYR A 501 17.35 -26.95 5.16
CA TYR A 501 18.49 -27.45 5.95
C TYR A 501 18.91 -28.85 5.50
N LYS A 502 20.21 -29.12 5.59
CA LYS A 502 20.80 -30.45 5.37
C LYS A 502 21.31 -31.00 6.69
N SER A 503 20.93 -32.22 7.05
CA SER A 503 21.61 -32.96 8.12
C SER A 503 23.01 -33.34 7.65
N LEU A 504 24.04 -32.86 8.34
CA LEU A 504 25.43 -33.24 8.10
C LEU A 504 25.79 -34.51 8.89
N ASN A 505 25.19 -34.71 10.06
CA ASN A 505 25.14 -35.96 10.83
C ASN A 505 24.00 -35.91 11.88
N SER A 506 23.88 -36.93 12.75
CA SER A 506 22.83 -37.03 13.79
C SER A 506 22.82 -35.90 14.84
N THR A 507 23.86 -35.07 14.89
CA THR A 507 24.02 -33.98 15.88
C THR A 507 24.34 -32.62 15.26
N HIS A 508 24.57 -32.55 13.94
CA HIS A 508 24.95 -31.33 13.23
C HIS A 508 24.14 -31.19 11.94
N GLY A 509 23.50 -30.03 11.78
CA GLY A 509 22.89 -29.57 10.53
C GLY A 509 23.72 -28.46 9.90
N GLY A 510 23.53 -28.24 8.60
CA GLY A 510 24.05 -27.10 7.86
C GLY A 510 23.01 -26.59 6.87
N ARG A 511 23.26 -25.43 6.28
CA ARG A 511 22.40 -24.88 5.23
C ARG A 511 22.43 -25.77 3.99
N TRP A 512 21.32 -25.86 3.28
CA TRP A 512 21.27 -26.53 1.98
C TRP A 512 22.21 -25.84 0.97
N ASN A 513 22.91 -26.63 0.14
CA ASN A 513 23.74 -26.09 -0.92
C ASN A 513 22.88 -25.83 -2.16
N ILE A 514 22.45 -24.58 -2.32
CA ILE A 514 21.60 -24.15 -3.44
C ILE A 514 22.33 -24.07 -4.79
N SER A 515 23.64 -24.40 -4.86
CA SER A 515 24.34 -24.50 -6.16
C SER A 515 23.80 -25.61 -7.07
N TYR A 516 22.99 -26.52 -6.51
CA TYR A 516 22.33 -27.60 -7.24
C TYR A 516 20.90 -27.25 -7.65
N ASP A 517 20.38 -26.11 -7.19
CA ASP A 517 19.01 -25.68 -7.45
C ASP A 517 18.96 -24.79 -8.70
N GLU A 518 17.82 -24.80 -9.40
CA GLU A 518 17.52 -23.81 -10.45
C GLU A 518 16.93 -22.55 -9.78
N VAL A 519 17.79 -21.73 -9.19
CA VAL A 519 17.38 -20.60 -8.34
C VAL A 519 16.60 -19.49 -9.07
N THR A 520 16.63 -19.50 -10.40
CA THR A 520 15.91 -18.57 -11.26
C THR A 520 14.55 -19.10 -11.73
N ASP A 521 14.18 -20.33 -11.36
CA ASP A 521 12.87 -20.91 -11.68
C ASP A 521 11.72 -20.08 -11.09
N MET A 522 10.57 -20.08 -11.77
CA MET A 522 9.38 -19.32 -11.36
C MET A 522 8.84 -19.77 -9.99
N GLU A 523 8.97 -21.07 -9.70
CA GLU A 523 8.49 -21.69 -8.46
C GLU A 523 9.61 -21.85 -7.43
N TYR A 524 10.79 -21.26 -7.66
CA TYR A 524 11.87 -21.34 -6.69
C TYR A 524 11.55 -20.54 -5.43
N GLU A 525 11.33 -21.27 -4.33
CA GLU A 525 11.25 -20.71 -2.98
C GLU A 525 12.64 -20.25 -2.51
N GLN A 526 12.83 -18.93 -2.36
CA GLN A 526 14.10 -18.37 -1.87
C GLN A 526 14.34 -18.80 -0.43
N LEU A 527 15.63 -18.94 -0.07
CA LEU A 527 16.02 -19.33 1.27
C LEU A 527 15.43 -18.38 2.32
N SER A 528 14.91 -18.98 3.40
CA SER A 528 14.44 -18.28 4.59
C SER A 528 15.22 -18.70 5.85
N ALA A 529 15.25 -17.84 6.87
CA ALA A 529 15.97 -18.12 8.12
C ALA A 529 15.09 -18.83 9.18
N VAL A 530 13.77 -18.63 9.15
CA VAL A 530 12.81 -19.25 10.08
C VAL A 530 11.73 -20.00 9.27
N PRO A 531 11.51 -21.30 9.54
CA PRO A 531 10.50 -22.08 8.81
C PRO A 531 9.09 -21.64 9.21
N LEU A 532 8.28 -21.30 8.21
CA LEU A 532 6.84 -21.10 8.34
C LEU A 532 6.15 -21.68 7.11
N ASP A 533 4.89 -22.07 7.28
CA ASP A 533 4.06 -22.49 6.15
C ASP A 533 3.70 -21.32 5.26
N ASP A 534 3.70 -20.06 5.71
CA ASP A 534 3.65 -18.89 4.84
C ASP A 534 4.62 -17.85 5.40
N GLU A 535 5.29 -17.11 4.52
CA GLU A 535 6.11 -15.97 4.92
C GLU A 535 5.24 -14.88 5.58
N THR A 536 5.80 -14.04 6.43
CA THR A 536 5.04 -12.97 7.11
C THR A 536 5.21 -11.61 6.44
N HIS A 537 4.19 -10.75 6.51
CA HIS A 537 4.33 -9.34 6.15
C HIS A 537 5.52 -8.65 6.88
N GLY A 538 5.99 -7.56 6.26
CA GLY A 538 6.97 -6.61 6.79
C GLY A 538 6.28 -5.40 7.42
N GLY A 539 6.79 -4.97 8.58
CA GLY A 539 6.22 -3.86 9.38
C GLY A 539 6.94 -2.52 9.18
N GLU A 540 7.85 -2.42 8.22
CA GLU A 540 8.48 -1.17 7.84
C GLU A 540 7.52 -0.24 7.08
N ASP A 541 7.92 1.03 6.99
CA ASP A 541 7.19 2.02 6.20
C ASP A 541 7.22 1.66 4.71
N VAL A 542 6.11 1.92 4.03
CA VAL A 542 5.97 1.74 2.58
C VAL A 542 5.93 3.08 1.86
N SER A 543 6.30 3.12 0.59
CA SER A 543 6.32 4.35 -0.21
C SER A 543 4.95 4.70 -0.78
N ILE A 544 4.67 6.00 -0.85
CA ILE A 544 3.56 6.60 -1.60
C ILE A 544 4.15 7.39 -2.76
N TYR A 545 3.70 7.15 -3.99
CA TYR A 545 4.03 7.95 -5.18
C TYR A 545 2.75 8.65 -5.67
N ALA A 546 2.82 9.94 -6.00
CA ALA A 546 1.63 10.68 -6.42
C ALA A 546 1.89 11.69 -7.56
N ILE A 547 0.90 11.85 -8.44
CA ILE A 547 0.86 12.85 -9.50
C ILE A 547 -0.56 13.44 -9.64
N GLY A 548 -0.65 14.67 -10.11
CA GLY A 548 -1.91 15.39 -10.36
C GLY A 548 -2.32 16.34 -9.22
N PRO A 549 -3.59 16.77 -9.15
CA PRO A 549 -4.03 17.80 -8.22
C PRO A 549 -3.77 17.40 -6.76
N MET A 550 -3.19 18.33 -6.00
CA MET A 550 -2.83 18.17 -4.59
C MET A 550 -1.82 17.05 -4.28
N SER A 551 -1.20 16.42 -5.29
CA SER A 551 -0.21 15.34 -5.09
C SER A 551 1.00 15.75 -4.24
N HIS A 552 1.33 17.04 -4.21
CA HIS A 552 2.38 17.61 -3.36
C HIS A 552 2.15 17.46 -1.85
N LEU A 553 0.93 17.13 -1.42
CA LEU A 553 0.63 16.82 -0.02
C LEU A 553 1.22 15.48 0.44
N PHE A 554 1.64 14.61 -0.50
CA PHE A 554 2.38 13.38 -0.22
C PHE A 554 3.89 13.66 -0.16
N HIS A 555 4.34 14.26 0.94
CA HIS A 555 5.77 14.51 1.21
C HIS A 555 6.15 14.14 2.65
N GLY A 556 7.36 13.62 2.88
CA GLY A 556 7.80 13.25 4.24
C GLY A 556 7.25 11.90 4.70
N VAL A 557 6.89 11.78 5.98
CA VAL A 557 6.45 10.52 6.60
C VAL A 557 5.06 10.70 7.24
N HIS A 558 4.12 9.86 6.87
CA HIS A 558 2.71 9.96 7.24
C HIS A 558 2.21 8.72 7.97
N GLU A 559 1.15 8.87 8.76
CA GLU A 559 0.32 7.71 9.10
C GLU A 559 -0.41 7.24 7.85
N GLN A 560 -0.57 5.92 7.66
CA GLN A 560 -1.21 5.39 6.46
C GLN A 560 -2.63 5.90 6.21
N ASN A 561 -3.38 6.20 7.27
CA ASN A 561 -4.74 6.71 7.15
C ASN A 561 -4.80 8.11 6.52
N TYR A 562 -3.68 8.85 6.49
CA TYR A 562 -3.56 10.13 5.80
C TYR A 562 -3.89 10.05 4.30
N ILE A 563 -3.68 8.90 3.67
CA ILE A 563 -3.92 8.69 2.23
C ILE A 563 -5.38 8.98 1.87
N ALA A 564 -6.34 8.43 2.63
CA ALA A 564 -7.77 8.70 2.42
C ALA A 564 -8.11 10.19 2.58
N HIS A 565 -7.51 10.85 3.58
CA HIS A 565 -7.75 12.27 3.85
C HIS A 565 -7.25 13.17 2.72
N VAL A 566 -6.05 12.91 2.18
CA VAL A 566 -5.52 13.69 1.05
C VAL A 566 -6.36 13.47 -0.21
N MET A 567 -6.72 12.22 -0.52
CA MET A 567 -7.57 11.94 -1.67
C MET A 567 -8.94 12.62 -1.54
N GLY A 568 -9.55 12.55 -0.35
CA GLY A 568 -10.82 13.22 -0.06
C GLY A 568 -10.72 14.76 -0.14
N TYR A 569 -9.62 15.33 0.35
CA TYR A 569 -9.34 16.76 0.25
C TYR A 569 -9.16 17.21 -1.21
N ALA A 570 -8.37 16.48 -2.00
CA ALA A 570 -8.11 16.80 -3.40
C ALA A 570 -9.39 16.80 -4.24
N ALA A 571 -10.29 15.85 -3.99
CA ALA A 571 -11.56 15.72 -4.70
C ALA A 571 -12.73 16.49 -4.07
N CYS A 572 -12.52 17.15 -2.92
CA CYS A 572 -13.56 17.87 -2.16
C CYS A 572 -14.76 16.96 -1.82
N ILE A 573 -14.47 15.79 -1.25
CA ILE A 573 -15.45 14.78 -0.86
C ILE A 573 -15.28 14.37 0.61
N GLY A 574 -16.26 13.65 1.15
CA GLY A 574 -16.25 13.21 2.55
C GLY A 574 -16.21 14.39 3.52
N ALA A 575 -15.30 14.36 4.49
CA ALA A 575 -15.12 15.44 5.46
C ALA A 575 -14.65 16.79 4.86
N ASN A 576 -14.28 16.82 3.57
CA ASN A 576 -13.71 17.98 2.89
C ASN A 576 -14.63 18.57 1.81
N GLN A 577 -15.94 18.27 1.81
CA GLN A 577 -16.90 18.76 0.81
C GLN A 577 -16.91 20.29 0.68
N ASP A 578 -16.80 21.02 1.78
CA ASP A 578 -16.88 22.49 1.80
C ASP A 578 -15.56 23.18 1.40
N HIS A 579 -14.43 22.47 1.41
CA HIS A 579 -13.11 23.06 1.17
C HIS A 579 -13.03 23.80 -0.18
N CYS A 580 -13.74 23.29 -1.19
CA CYS A 580 -13.72 23.84 -2.55
C CYS A 580 -14.91 24.75 -2.85
N ALA A 581 -15.88 24.87 -1.94
CA ALA A 581 -17.00 25.80 -2.07
C ALA A 581 -16.54 27.26 -1.89
N GLU A 582 -15.52 27.50 -1.07
CA GLU A 582 -15.00 28.85 -0.77
C GLU A 582 -14.23 29.49 -1.94
N GLY A 583 -13.75 28.69 -2.91
CA GLY A 583 -13.06 29.19 -4.11
C GLY A 583 -13.93 29.95 -5.11
N ASN A 584 -15.26 29.79 -5.05
CA ASN A 584 -16.19 30.46 -5.97
C ASN A 584 -16.62 31.88 -5.52
N THR A 585 -16.39 32.25 -4.27
CA THR A 585 -16.75 33.60 -3.78
C THR A 585 -15.59 34.60 -3.89
N ALA A 586 -14.34 34.15 -3.90
CA ALA A 586 -13.18 35.03 -4.06
C ALA A 586 -12.96 35.55 -5.50
N SER A 587 -13.59 34.93 -6.51
CA SER A 587 -13.49 35.35 -7.91
C SER A 587 -14.50 36.44 -8.32
N GLN A 588 -15.51 36.72 -7.48
CA GLN A 588 -16.53 37.75 -7.79
C GLN A 588 -16.32 39.12 -7.11
N THR A 589 -15.31 39.30 -6.26
CA THR A 589 -15.07 40.59 -5.58
C THR A 589 -13.94 41.45 -6.17
N ASN A 590 -13.21 40.98 -7.18
CA ASN A 590 -12.08 41.71 -7.77
C ASN A 590 -12.36 42.48 -9.08
N ASN A 591 -13.62 42.61 -9.51
CA ASN A 591 -13.97 43.43 -10.70
C ASN A 591 -14.51 44.84 -10.39
N ILE A 592 -14.36 45.33 -9.14
CA ILE A 592 -14.66 46.74 -8.80
C ILE A 592 -13.42 47.41 -8.19
N SER A 593 -12.36 47.62 -8.98
CA SER A 593 -11.35 48.64 -8.62
C SER A 593 -10.51 49.18 -9.78
N SER A 594 -10.54 48.58 -10.98
CA SER A 594 -9.76 49.08 -12.12
C SER A 594 -10.35 50.32 -12.83
N GLY A 595 -11.63 50.63 -12.61
CA GLY A 595 -12.31 51.80 -13.21
C GLY A 595 -12.15 53.11 -12.44
N LEU A 596 -11.88 53.07 -11.13
CA LEU A 596 -11.74 54.26 -10.29
C LEU A 596 -10.31 54.83 -10.28
N LEU A 597 -9.29 54.01 -10.54
CA LEU A 597 -7.90 54.47 -10.64
C LEU A 597 -7.61 55.22 -11.95
N LEU A 598 -8.28 54.87 -13.05
CA LEU A 598 -8.09 55.56 -14.34
C LEU A 598 -8.72 56.98 -14.34
N SER A 599 -9.81 57.17 -13.61
CA SER A 599 -10.50 58.47 -13.51
C SER A 599 -9.75 59.47 -12.62
N LEU A 600 -9.02 59.02 -11.60
CA LEU A 600 -8.17 59.87 -10.75
C LEU A 600 -6.85 60.29 -11.44
N VAL A 601 -6.31 59.48 -12.35
CA VAL A 601 -5.12 59.84 -13.13
C VAL A 601 -5.45 60.85 -14.24
N ILE A 602 -6.62 60.74 -14.87
CA ILE A 602 -7.07 61.69 -15.89
C ILE A 602 -7.40 63.06 -15.26
N LEU A 603 -7.98 63.09 -14.05
CA LEU A 603 -8.28 64.36 -13.36
C LEU A 603 -7.00 65.11 -12.91
N ASN A 604 -5.93 64.38 -12.54
CA ASN A 604 -4.62 64.98 -12.22
C ASN A 604 -3.88 65.48 -13.47
N TYR A 605 -4.04 64.82 -14.62
CA TYR A 605 -3.44 65.30 -15.87
C TYR A 605 -4.14 66.56 -16.40
N LEU A 606 -5.47 66.66 -16.26
CA LEU A 606 -6.24 67.85 -16.69
C LEU A 606 -6.01 69.08 -15.79
N THR A 607 -5.77 68.89 -14.49
CA THR A 607 -5.42 70.00 -13.58
C THR A 607 -4.00 70.53 -13.81
N CYS A 608 -3.07 69.67 -14.24
CA CYS A 608 -1.70 70.07 -14.58
C CYS A 608 -1.60 70.83 -15.92
N LEU A 609 -2.54 70.62 -16.85
CA LEU A 609 -2.63 71.35 -18.13
C LEU A 609 -3.32 72.72 -18.01
N LEU A 610 -4.08 72.97 -16.93
CA LEU A 610 -4.73 74.27 -16.67
C LEU A 610 -3.83 75.27 -15.94
N PHE A 611 -2.66 74.84 -15.45
CA PHE A 611 -1.66 75.67 -14.77
C PHE A 611 -0.35 75.82 -15.57
N ARG A 612 -0.42 75.75 -16.90
CA ARG A 612 0.71 76.01 -17.80
C ARG A 612 0.38 77.03 -18.87
#